data_AF-A0A7L3B6C7-F1
#
_entry.id   AF-A0A7L3B6C7-F1
#
_cell.length_a   1.000
_cell.length_b   1.000
_cell.length_c   1.000
_cell.angle_alpha   90.00
_cell.angle_beta   90.00
_cell.angle_gamma   90.00
#
_symmetry.space_group_name_H-M   'P 1'
#
loop_
_entity.id
_entity.type
_entity.pdbx_description
1 polymer ?
#
loop_
_entity_poly.entity_id
_entity_poly.type
_entity_poly.pdbx_seq_one_letter_code
_entity_poly.pdbx_strand_id
1 'polypeptide(L)'
;VSLEAGILEPLHIGQFYSTPAADTIVQESLLTPEAAPFPERPDPKTCSPRDYLEYYIFPVLLPGMAELLHQAKKEKCFERKRTKFIACDFLTEWLYNKNPKRKDESFTEFFSIPFVNEWLKDHPRPPIPLSLVLSEEEASIVIQSFWRGYRV
;
A
#
# COMPACT_ATOMS: atom_id res chain seq x y z
N VAL A 1 -27.03 -55.41 -0.49
CA VAL A 1 -25.88 -54.93 -1.28
C VAL A 1 -25.98 -53.41 -1.24
N SER A 2 -25.53 -52.70 -0.21
CA SER A 2 -24.18 -52.41 0.31
C SER A 2 -23.20 -51.80 -0.71
N LEU A 3 -22.48 -50.79 -0.19
CA LEU A 3 -21.34 -50.01 -0.69
C LEU A 3 -21.66 -48.70 -1.42
N GLU A 4 -21.12 -47.52 -1.11
CA GLU A 4 -20.25 -46.99 -0.03
C GLU A 4 -20.22 -45.47 -0.31
N ALA A 5 -20.48 -44.63 0.69
CA ALA A 5 -20.30 -43.18 0.60
C ALA A 5 -19.03 -42.85 1.40
N GLY A 6 -17.97 -42.41 0.72
CA GLY A 6 -16.71 -42.03 1.33
C GLY A 6 -16.85 -40.83 2.24
N ILE A 7 -16.57 -41.05 3.52
CA ILE A 7 -16.53 -40.08 4.61
C ILE A 7 -15.12 -39.45 4.66
N LEU A 8 -15.03 -38.13 4.71
CA LEU A 8 -13.83 -37.42 5.16
C LEU A 8 -14.17 -36.70 6.47
N GLU A 9 -13.48 -37.13 7.53
CA GLU A 9 -13.61 -36.66 8.92
C GLU A 9 -13.23 -35.18 9.09
N PRO A 10 -13.92 -34.43 9.98
CA PRO A 10 -13.40 -33.19 10.53
C PRO A 10 -12.48 -33.49 11.73
N LEU A 11 -11.22 -33.04 11.65
CA LEU A 11 -10.26 -33.12 12.75
C LEU A 11 -10.73 -32.28 13.96
N HIS A 12 -10.78 -32.97 15.09
CA HIS A 12 -11.19 -32.50 16.41
C HIS A 12 -10.07 -31.69 17.08
N ILE A 13 -10.26 -30.38 17.22
CA ILE A 13 -9.43 -29.54 18.09
C ILE A 13 -10.17 -29.28 19.41
N GLY A 14 -9.76 -29.98 20.47
CA GLY A 14 -9.92 -29.47 21.83
C GLY A 14 -9.06 -28.21 21.98
N GLN A 15 -9.30 -27.25 22.87
CA GLN A 15 -9.90 -27.38 24.18
C GLN A 15 -9.91 -25.97 24.82
N PHE A 16 -10.91 -25.76 25.69
CA PHE A 16 -10.85 -24.96 26.92
C PHE A 16 -10.47 -23.47 26.88
N TYR A 17 -11.48 -22.62 27.06
CA TYR A 17 -11.38 -21.51 28.01
C TYR A 17 -12.71 -21.36 28.76
N SER A 18 -12.74 -21.86 29.99
CA SER A 18 -13.63 -21.37 31.05
C SER A 18 -12.78 -20.45 31.94
N THR A 19 -13.23 -19.21 32.15
CA THR A 19 -12.73 -18.28 33.17
C THR A 19 -13.13 -18.75 34.57
N PRO A 20 -12.39 -18.44 35.65
CA PRO A 20 -12.59 -17.16 36.36
C PRO A 20 -11.34 -16.55 37.05
N ALA A 21 -11.54 -15.33 37.56
CA ALA A 21 -10.58 -14.43 38.20
C ALA A 21 -9.88 -14.96 39.47
N ALA A 22 -8.64 -14.50 39.69
CA ALA A 22 -8.08 -14.21 41.02
C ALA A 22 -6.78 -13.41 40.89
N ASP A 23 -6.67 -12.39 41.74
CA ASP A 23 -5.53 -11.50 41.89
C ASP A 23 -4.21 -12.23 42.17
N THR A 24 -3.13 -11.84 41.48
CA THR A 24 -1.79 -11.93 42.05
C THR A 24 -0.96 -10.76 41.56
N ILE A 25 -0.74 -9.83 42.47
CA ILE A 25 0.29 -8.80 42.38
C ILE A 25 1.64 -9.54 42.36
N VAL A 26 2.31 -9.51 41.21
CA VAL A 26 3.76 -9.70 41.14
C VAL A 26 4.32 -8.42 40.52
N GLN A 27 4.92 -7.61 41.38
CA GLN A 27 5.83 -6.53 40.98
C GLN A 27 7.02 -7.18 40.28
N GLU A 28 6.93 -7.33 38.96
CA GLU A 28 8.12 -7.59 38.14
C GLU A 28 8.54 -6.26 37.52
N SER A 29 9.36 -5.57 38.30
CA SER A 29 10.40 -4.62 37.88
C SER A 29 10.32 -4.06 36.47
N LEU A 30 10.07 -2.76 36.41
CA LEU A 30 10.46 -1.87 35.31
C LEU A 30 11.95 -2.08 34.99
N LEU A 31 12.23 -2.95 34.03
CA LEU A 31 13.48 -2.94 33.27
C LEU A 31 13.17 -2.28 31.94
N THR A 32 13.46 -0.99 31.86
CA THR A 32 13.72 -0.32 30.59
C THR A 32 14.68 -1.21 29.80
N PRO A 33 14.34 -1.65 28.58
CA PRO A 33 15.34 -2.23 27.70
C PRO A 33 16.33 -1.10 27.43
N GLU A 34 17.47 -1.20 28.09
CA GLU A 34 18.69 -0.47 27.78
C GLU A 34 18.80 -0.45 26.25
N ALA A 35 18.81 0.75 25.67
CA ALA A 35 18.78 0.95 24.24
C ALA A 35 19.91 0.13 23.62
N ALA A 36 19.54 -0.97 22.96
CA ALA A 36 20.49 -1.78 22.22
C ALA A 36 21.28 -0.82 21.32
N PRO A 37 22.63 -0.93 21.28
CA PRO A 37 23.42 -0.10 20.38
C PRO A 37 22.82 -0.25 18.99
N PHE A 38 22.41 0.87 18.39
CA PHE A 38 21.92 0.86 17.02
C PHE A 38 22.93 0.07 16.19
N PRO A 39 22.54 -1.03 15.52
CA PRO A 39 23.48 -1.82 14.77
C PRO A 39 24.23 -0.90 13.81
N GLU A 40 25.56 -0.89 13.91
CA GLU A 40 26.41 -0.09 13.03
C GLU A 40 26.00 -0.38 11.58
N ARG A 41 25.77 0.69 10.81
CA ARG A 41 25.29 0.54 9.43
C ARG A 41 26.32 -0.28 8.64
N PRO A 42 25.94 -1.46 8.10
CA PRO A 42 26.86 -2.29 7.33
C PRO A 42 27.37 -1.55 6.10
N ASP A 43 28.65 -1.66 5.74
CA ASP A 43 29.15 -0.97 4.54
C ASP A 43 28.36 -1.39 3.28
N PRO A 44 27.75 -0.44 2.54
CA PRO A 44 26.78 -0.78 1.49
C PRO A 44 27.37 -1.59 0.33
N LYS A 45 28.70 -1.59 0.16
CA LYS A 45 29.38 -2.31 -0.92
C LYS A 45 29.80 -3.73 -0.54
N THR A 46 29.85 -4.04 0.75
CA THR A 46 30.39 -5.30 1.26
C THR A 46 29.37 -6.11 2.06
N CYS A 47 28.24 -5.52 2.44
CA CYS A 47 27.17 -6.20 3.15
C CYS A 47 26.40 -7.21 2.28
N SER A 48 25.66 -8.10 2.94
CA SER A 48 24.80 -9.04 2.22
C SER A 48 23.63 -8.30 1.54
N PRO A 49 23.05 -8.84 0.44
CA PRO A 49 21.88 -8.22 -0.19
C PRO A 49 20.70 -8.02 0.76
N ARG A 50 20.54 -8.91 1.74
CA ARG A 50 19.49 -8.81 2.77
C ARG A 50 19.74 -7.60 3.67
N ASP A 51 20.96 -7.47 4.20
CA ASP A 51 21.32 -6.32 5.04
C ASP A 51 21.20 -5.02 4.24
N TYR A 52 21.61 -5.02 2.96
CA TYR A 52 21.45 -3.85 2.12
C TYR A 52 19.98 -3.39 2.04
N LEU A 53 19.05 -4.33 1.81
CA LEU A 53 17.62 -4.01 1.78
C LEU A 53 17.11 -3.51 3.13
N GLU A 54 17.45 -4.21 4.23
CA GLU A 54 16.98 -3.88 5.58
C GLU A 54 17.49 -2.52 6.08
N TYR A 55 18.75 -2.17 5.79
CA TYR A 55 19.37 -0.94 6.29
C TYR A 55 19.26 0.27 5.36
N TYR A 56 19.19 0.08 4.04
CA TYR A 56 19.24 1.17 3.07
C TYR A 56 17.94 1.39 2.32
N ILE A 57 17.20 0.33 1.99
CA ILE A 57 16.00 0.44 1.14
C ILE A 57 14.73 0.51 1.98
N PHE A 58 14.52 -0.45 2.86
CA PHE A 58 13.29 -0.57 3.66
C PHE A 58 12.98 0.63 4.55
N PRO A 59 13.96 1.29 5.20
CA PRO A 59 13.66 2.47 6.03
C PRO A 59 13.06 3.62 5.23
N VAL A 60 13.34 3.70 3.93
CA VAL A 60 12.80 4.72 3.02
C VAL A 60 11.53 4.22 2.32
N LEU A 61 11.52 2.97 1.87
CA LEU A 61 10.46 2.41 1.05
C LEU A 61 9.22 2.00 1.85
N LEU A 62 9.38 1.36 3.01
CA LEU A 62 8.25 0.82 3.79
C LEU A 62 7.26 1.91 4.24
N PRO A 63 7.69 3.09 4.72
CA PRO A 63 6.75 4.16 5.03
C PRO A 63 5.96 4.63 3.80
N GLY A 64 6.62 4.71 2.63
CA GLY A 64 5.95 5.05 1.37
C GLY A 64 4.94 4.00 0.92
N MET A 65 5.25 2.71 1.09
CA MET A 65 4.31 1.63 0.83
C MET A 65 3.12 1.65 1.81
N ALA A 66 3.35 1.99 3.08
CA ALA A 66 2.26 2.14 4.04
C ALA A 66 1.31 3.27 3.63
N GLU A 67 1.83 4.45 3.26
CA GLU A 67 1.01 5.57 2.75
C GLU A 67 0.28 5.20 1.45
N LEU A 68 0.93 4.44 0.57
CA LEU A 68 0.31 3.93 -0.65
C LEU A 68 -0.90 3.05 -0.35
N LEU A 69 -0.82 2.16 0.64
CA LEU A 69 -1.95 1.33 1.05
C LEU A 69 -3.09 2.16 1.64
N HIS A 70 -2.79 3.21 2.40
CA HIS A 70 -3.80 4.14 2.90
C HIS A 70 -4.50 4.87 1.74
N GLN A 71 -3.74 5.35 0.75
CA GLN A 71 -4.31 6.01 -0.42
C GLN A 71 -5.11 5.04 -1.29
N ALA A 72 -4.63 3.82 -1.50
CA ALA A 72 -5.34 2.78 -2.23
C ALA A 72 -6.69 2.43 -1.56
N LYS A 73 -6.75 2.45 -0.23
CA LYS A 73 -8.01 2.30 0.51
C LYS A 73 -8.97 3.46 0.24
N LYS A 74 -8.49 4.71 0.27
CA LYS A 74 -9.32 5.91 -0.02
C LYS A 74 -9.88 5.89 -1.45
N GLU A 75 -9.08 5.43 -2.41
CA GLU A 75 -9.45 5.27 -3.82
C GLU A 75 -10.30 4.01 -4.10
N LYS A 76 -10.65 3.24 -3.05
CA LYS A 76 -11.43 1.99 -3.14
C LYS A 76 -10.80 0.92 -4.05
N CYS A 77 -9.47 0.89 -4.13
CA CYS A 77 -8.73 -0.09 -4.94
C CYS A 77 -8.93 -1.53 -4.49
N PHE A 78 -9.24 -1.76 -3.21
CA PHE A 78 -9.50 -3.11 -2.67
C PHE A 78 -10.95 -3.58 -2.91
N GLU A 79 -11.85 -2.68 -3.30
CA GLU A 79 -13.26 -2.97 -3.53
C GLU A 79 -13.58 -3.06 -5.04
N ARG A 80 -12.90 -2.22 -5.85
CA ARG A 80 -13.17 -2.09 -7.29
C ARG A 80 -12.15 -2.85 -8.12
N LYS A 81 -12.63 -3.62 -9.11
CA LYS A 81 -11.77 -4.37 -10.05
C LYS A 81 -10.90 -3.47 -10.93
N ARG A 82 -11.33 -2.23 -11.21
CA ARG A 82 -10.60 -1.25 -12.00
C ARG A 82 -10.61 0.10 -11.30
N THR A 83 -9.47 0.76 -11.26
CA THR A 83 -9.32 2.09 -10.65
C THR A 83 -8.42 2.98 -11.51
N LYS A 84 -8.56 4.30 -11.36
CA LYS A 84 -7.67 5.30 -11.97
C LYS A 84 -6.35 5.47 -11.21
N PHE A 85 -6.27 4.95 -9.99
CA PHE A 85 -5.11 5.09 -9.12
C PHE A 85 -3.95 4.23 -9.62
N ILE A 86 -2.81 4.86 -9.91
CA ILE A 86 -1.59 4.18 -10.34
C ILE A 86 -0.61 4.18 -9.16
N ALA A 87 -0.44 3.02 -8.54
CA ALA A 87 0.39 2.83 -7.35
C ALA A 87 1.84 3.27 -7.54
N CYS A 88 2.44 2.95 -8.70
CA CYS A 88 3.83 3.33 -9.00
C CYS A 88 4.00 4.85 -9.16
N ASP A 89 3.02 5.55 -9.72
CA ASP A 89 3.07 7.00 -9.89
C ASP A 89 3.01 7.69 -8.53
N PHE A 90 2.07 7.26 -7.69
CA PHE A 90 1.97 7.73 -6.30
C PHE A 90 3.27 7.49 -5.52
N LEU A 91 3.83 6.28 -5.60
CA LEU A 91 5.06 5.96 -4.86
C LEU A 91 6.25 6.80 -5.35
N THR A 92 6.35 7.04 -6.65
CA THR A 92 7.38 7.90 -7.24
C THR A 92 7.25 9.33 -6.73
N GLU A 93 6.05 9.88 -6.75
CA GLU A 93 5.76 11.21 -6.22
C GLU A 93 6.08 11.30 -4.71
N TRP A 94 5.66 10.29 -3.94
CA TRP A 94 5.90 10.25 -2.50
C TRP A 94 7.39 10.20 -2.18
N LEU A 95 8.15 9.32 -2.83
CA LEU A 95 9.60 9.18 -2.64
C LEU A 95 10.36 10.43 -3.06
N TYR A 96 9.92 11.07 -4.16
CA TYR A 96 10.52 12.30 -4.65
C TYR A 96 10.33 13.44 -3.65
N ASN A 97 9.11 13.67 -3.17
CA ASN A 97 8.81 14.75 -2.23
C ASN A 97 9.33 14.49 -0.81
N LYS A 98 9.49 13.22 -0.40
CA LYS A 98 10.08 12.84 0.90
C LYS A 98 11.60 12.75 0.87
N ASN A 99 12.25 13.09 -0.24
CA ASN A 99 13.70 13.08 -0.35
C ASN A 99 14.32 14.11 0.63
N PRO A 100 15.20 13.69 1.55
CA PRO A 100 15.86 14.61 2.49
C PRO A 100 16.67 15.74 1.82
N LYS A 101 17.03 15.59 0.54
CA LYS A 101 17.72 16.61 -0.24
C LYS A 101 16.82 17.76 -0.69
N ARG A 102 15.49 17.60 -0.61
CA ARG A 102 14.46 18.53 -1.11
C ARG A 102 13.65 19.19 0.02
N LYS A 103 14.14 19.20 1.26
CA LYS A 103 13.37 19.65 2.45
C LYS A 103 12.79 21.06 2.34
N ASP A 104 13.47 21.94 1.59
CA ASP A 104 13.08 23.35 1.43
C ASP A 104 12.33 23.63 0.12
N GLU A 105 12.07 22.58 -0.69
CA GLU A 105 11.35 22.71 -1.95
C GLU A 105 9.85 22.49 -1.76
N SER A 106 9.04 23.13 -2.61
CA SER A 106 7.59 22.92 -2.62
C SER A 106 7.24 21.53 -3.12
N PHE A 107 6.06 21.06 -2.72
CA PHE A 107 5.47 19.84 -3.24
C PHE A 107 5.43 19.85 -4.78
N THR A 108 5.92 18.77 -5.38
CA THR A 108 5.98 18.58 -6.83
C THR A 108 5.08 17.41 -7.21
N GLU A 109 4.05 17.68 -8.01
CA GLU A 109 3.17 16.66 -8.55
C GLU A 109 3.92 15.73 -9.51
N PHE A 110 3.45 14.48 -9.63
CA PHE A 110 4.08 13.42 -10.42
C PHE A 110 4.51 13.83 -11.84
N PHE A 111 3.61 14.44 -12.62
CA PHE A 111 3.89 14.85 -14.00
C PHE A 111 4.86 16.03 -14.11
N SER A 112 5.07 16.77 -13.02
CA SER A 112 5.99 17.90 -12.94
C SER A 112 7.40 17.49 -12.50
N ILE A 113 7.60 16.23 -12.10
CA ILE A 113 8.93 15.72 -11.71
C ILE A 113 9.85 15.72 -12.95
N PRO A 114 11.07 16.30 -12.89
CA PRO A 114 11.90 16.51 -14.08
C PRO A 114 12.19 15.23 -14.87
N PHE A 115 12.67 14.18 -14.20
CA PHE A 115 13.01 12.92 -14.87
C PHE A 115 11.77 12.18 -15.39
N VAL A 116 10.61 12.37 -14.75
CA VAL A 116 9.35 11.77 -15.20
C VAL A 116 8.87 12.49 -16.46
N ASN A 117 8.86 13.82 -16.45
CA ASN A 117 8.46 14.64 -17.59
C ASN A 117 9.36 14.36 -18.80
N GLU A 118 10.68 14.33 -18.61
CA GLU A 118 11.64 13.98 -19.67
C GLU A 118 11.37 12.58 -20.22
N TRP A 119 11.21 11.58 -19.36
CA TRP A 119 10.92 10.21 -19.79
C TRP A 119 9.62 10.09 -20.59
N LEU A 120 8.55 10.79 -20.18
CA LEU A 120 7.23 10.72 -20.80
C LEU A 120 7.17 11.43 -22.17
N LYS A 121 8.11 12.31 -22.49
CA LYS A 121 8.23 12.90 -23.84
C LYS A 121 8.55 11.83 -24.87
N ASP A 122 9.51 10.97 -24.56
CA ASP A 122 9.95 9.89 -25.45
C ASP A 122 9.06 8.64 -25.33
N HIS A 123 8.38 8.48 -24.19
CA HIS A 123 7.54 7.32 -23.87
C HIS A 123 6.14 7.75 -23.43
N PRO A 124 5.29 8.24 -24.36
CA PRO A 124 3.94 8.69 -24.02
C PRO A 124 3.11 7.51 -23.50
N ARG A 125 2.37 7.74 -22.40
CA ARG A 125 1.48 6.72 -21.85
C ARG A 125 0.22 6.58 -22.70
N PRO A 126 -0.34 5.36 -22.80
CA PRO A 126 -1.68 5.18 -23.35
C PRO A 126 -2.70 6.01 -22.57
N PRO A 127 -3.72 6.58 -23.24
CA PRO A 127 -4.76 7.34 -22.56
C PRO A 127 -5.53 6.45 -21.59
N ILE A 128 -5.81 6.97 -20.40
CA ILE A 128 -6.65 6.29 -19.42
C ILE A 128 -8.08 6.22 -19.99
N PRO A 129 -8.75 5.05 -19.96
CA PRO A 129 -10.09 4.94 -20.50
C PRO A 129 -11.05 5.86 -19.75
N LEU A 130 -11.91 6.54 -20.52
CA LEU A 130 -12.81 7.57 -20.01
C LEU A 130 -13.69 7.08 -18.84
N SER A 131 -14.11 5.81 -18.89
CA SER A 131 -14.91 5.17 -17.83
C SER A 131 -14.21 5.08 -16.46
N LEU A 132 -12.89 5.23 -16.39
CA LEU A 132 -12.15 5.31 -15.13
C LEU A 132 -11.90 6.74 -14.66
N VAL A 133 -12.00 7.71 -15.57
CA VAL A 133 -11.71 9.12 -15.27
C VAL A 133 -12.97 9.85 -14.82
N LEU A 134 -14.11 9.56 -15.44
CA LEU A 134 -15.38 10.26 -15.18
C LEU A 134 -15.84 10.09 -13.74
N SER A 135 -16.35 11.18 -13.16
CA SER A 135 -17.14 11.13 -11.93
C SER A 135 -18.48 10.42 -12.17
N GLU A 136 -19.15 10.03 -11.09
CA GLU A 136 -20.48 9.42 -11.18
C GLU A 136 -21.49 10.38 -11.81
N GLU A 137 -21.40 11.66 -11.47
CA GLU A 137 -22.24 12.74 -11.99
C GLU A 137 -21.98 12.95 -13.49
N GLU A 138 -20.72 13.06 -13.91
CA GLU A 138 -20.36 13.22 -15.32
C GLU A 138 -20.80 12.01 -16.15
N ALA A 139 -20.55 10.80 -15.65
CA ALA A 139 -21.01 9.58 -16.28
C ALA A 139 -22.54 9.53 -16.39
N SER A 140 -23.26 9.98 -15.36
CA SER A 140 -24.72 10.03 -15.37
C SER A 140 -25.25 11.00 -16.44
N ILE A 141 -24.62 12.17 -16.60
CA ILE A 141 -24.99 13.16 -17.62
C ILE A 141 -24.74 12.59 -19.02
N VAL A 142 -23.61 11.93 -19.24
CA VAL A 142 -23.29 11.29 -20.53
C VAL A 142 -24.31 10.20 -20.88
N ILE A 143 -24.66 9.34 -19.91
CA ILE A 143 -25.66 8.29 -20.12
C ILE A 143 -27.04 8.90 -20.36
N GLN A 144 -27.47 9.86 -19.55
CA GLN A 144 -28.79 10.49 -19.66
C GLN A 144 -28.94 11.28 -20.96
N SER A 145 -27.91 12.00 -21.41
CA SER A 145 -27.93 12.74 -22.68
C SER A 145 -28.03 11.81 -23.88
N PHE A 146 -27.34 10.66 -23.83
CA PHE A 146 -27.48 9.61 -24.84
C PHE A 146 -28.92 9.08 -24.90
N TRP A 147 -29.52 8.76 -23.75
CA TRP A 147 -30.89 8.23 -23.66
C TRP A 147 -31.98 9.24 -24.02
N ARG A 148 -31.79 10.52 -23.68
CA ARG A 148 -32.73 11.59 -24.03
C ARG A 148 -32.65 11.99 -25.50
N GLY A 149 -31.75 11.38 -26.26
CA GLY A 149 -31.58 11.62 -27.69
C GLY A 149 -31.27 13.08 -27.96
N TYR A 150 -30.07 13.53 -27.59
CA TYR A 150 -29.41 14.76 -28.09
C TYR A 150 -30.36 15.75 -28.80
N ARG A 151 -31.17 16.49 -28.03
CA ARG A 151 -31.59 17.84 -28.43
C ARG A 151 -30.64 18.80 -27.73
N VAL A 152 -29.57 19.15 -28.44
CA VAL A 152 -28.87 20.42 -28.24
C VAL A 152 -29.75 21.51 -28.86
#